data_AF-F6VX93-F1
#
_entry.id   AF-F6VX93-F1
#
_cell.length_a   1.000
_cell.length_b   1.000
_cell.length_c   1.000
_cell.angle_alpha   90.00
_cell.angle_beta   90.00
_cell.angle_gamma   90.00
#
_symmetry.space_group_name_H-M   'P 1'
#
loop_
_entity.id
_entity.type
_entity.pdbx_description
1 polymer ?
#
loop_
_entity_poly.entity_id
_entity_poly.type
_entity_poly.pdbx_seq_one_letter_code
_entity_poly.pdbx_strand_id
1 'polypeptide(L)'
;MMEEEELEFVEELEAVLQLTPEVQLAIEQVFPSQDPLDRADFNAVEYINTLFPTEQSLANIDEVVNKIRLKIRRLDDNIRTVVRGQTNVGQDGRQALEEAQKAIQQLFGKIKDIKDKAEKSEQMVKEITRDIKQLDHAKRHLTTSITTLNHLHMLAGGVDSLEAMTRRRQYGEVANLLQGVMNVLEHFHKYMGIPQIRQLSERVKAAQTELGQQILADFEEAFPSQGTKVAWLDKIDRRYAWIKRQLVDYEEKYGRMFPREWCMAERIAVEFCHVTRAELAKIMRTRAKEIEVKLLLFAIQRTTNFEGFLAKRFSGCTLTDGTLKKLESPPPSTNPFLEDEPTPEMEELATEKGDLDQPKKPKAPDNPFHGIVSKCFEPHLYVYIESQDKNLGELIDRFVADFKAQGPPKPNTDEGGAVLPSCADLFVYYKKCMVQCSQLSTGEPMIALTTIFQKYLREYAWKILSGNLPKTTTSSGGLTISSLLKEKEGSEVAKFTLEELCLICNILSTAEYCLATTQQLEEKLKEKVDRHLQQYSAAGSGSGCCL
;
A
#
# COMPACT_ATOMS: atom_id res chain seq x y z
N MET A 1 106.82 -0.73 76.30
CA MET A 1 105.80 0.07 75.59
C MET A 1 104.51 -0.69 75.32
N MET A 2 104.43 -1.97 75.71
CA MET A 2 103.20 -2.79 75.68
C MET A 2 102.38 -2.67 76.99
N GLU A 3 102.75 -1.77 77.90
CA GLU A 3 102.02 -1.51 79.16
C GLU A 3 101.28 -0.15 79.13
N GLU A 4 101.47 0.68 78.08
CA GLU A 4 100.67 1.91 77.87
C GLU A 4 99.49 1.67 76.90
N GLU A 5 99.58 0.72 75.96
CA GLU A 5 98.46 0.34 75.08
C GLU A 5 97.40 -0.56 75.78
N GLU A 6 97.77 -1.28 76.86
CA GLU A 6 96.79 -2.02 77.69
C GLU A 6 96.00 -1.11 78.65
N LEU A 7 96.45 0.14 78.87
CA LEU A 7 95.72 1.16 79.65
C LEU A 7 94.82 2.04 78.75
N GLU A 8 95.14 2.22 77.46
CA GLU A 8 94.24 2.87 76.49
C GLU A 8 93.04 1.98 76.09
N PHE A 9 93.19 0.65 76.10
CA PHE A 9 92.10 -0.27 75.71
C PHE A 9 91.02 -0.45 76.79
N VAL A 10 91.29 -0.07 78.04
CA VAL A 10 90.32 -0.14 79.15
C VAL A 10 89.49 1.14 79.23
N GLU A 11 90.06 2.31 78.93
CA GLU A 11 89.28 3.55 78.77
C GLU A 11 88.39 3.53 77.51
N GLU A 12 88.77 2.80 76.45
CA GLU A 12 87.92 2.61 75.26
C GLU A 12 86.79 1.57 75.44
N LEU A 13 86.87 0.66 76.41
CA LEU A 13 85.78 -0.32 76.68
C LEU A 13 84.70 0.22 77.62
N GLU A 14 85.00 1.19 78.49
CA GLU A 14 83.97 1.92 79.26
C GLU A 14 83.18 2.93 78.39
N ALA A 15 83.64 3.21 77.17
CA ALA A 15 82.88 3.97 76.17
C ALA A 15 81.86 3.13 75.37
N VAL A 16 81.76 1.81 75.61
CA VAL A 16 80.97 0.88 74.79
C VAL A 16 79.59 0.63 75.39
N LEU A 17 78.62 1.43 74.95
CA LEU A 17 77.16 1.18 74.81
C LEU A 17 76.31 2.42 75.14
N GLN A 18 76.59 3.56 74.49
CA GLN A 18 75.54 4.58 74.34
C GLN A 18 74.61 4.16 73.21
N LEU A 19 73.64 3.31 73.54
CA LEU A 19 72.54 2.97 72.64
C LEU A 19 71.74 4.26 72.36
N THR A 20 71.37 4.48 71.09
CA THR A 20 70.58 5.64 70.70
C THR A 20 69.23 5.64 71.42
N PRO A 21 68.67 6.82 71.81
CA PRO A 21 67.45 6.90 72.59
C PRO A 21 66.26 6.10 72.03
N GLU A 22 66.17 5.98 70.71
CA GLU A 22 65.10 5.21 70.04
C GLU A 22 65.23 3.69 70.23
N VAL A 23 66.46 3.16 70.24
CA VAL A 23 66.71 1.73 70.44
C VAL A 23 66.47 1.36 71.90
N GLN A 24 66.85 2.24 72.84
CA GLN A 24 66.52 2.06 74.26
C GLN A 24 65.00 1.99 74.46
N LEU A 25 64.24 2.91 73.86
CA LEU A 25 62.78 2.94 73.93
C LEU A 25 62.14 1.69 73.33
N ALA A 26 62.65 1.19 72.21
CA ALA A 26 62.14 -0.03 71.58
C ALA A 26 62.41 -1.27 72.44
N ILE A 27 63.58 -1.35 73.08
CA ILE A 27 63.90 -2.44 74.00
C ILE A 27 63.00 -2.38 75.25
N GLU A 28 62.79 -1.20 75.85
CA GLU A 28 61.88 -1.04 77.00
C GLU A 28 60.42 -1.39 76.67
N GLN A 29 59.97 -1.14 75.43
CA GLN A 29 58.62 -1.53 75.00
C GLN A 29 58.44 -3.04 74.85
N VAL A 30 59.46 -3.75 74.36
CA VAL A 30 59.38 -5.20 74.09
C VAL A 30 59.72 -6.03 75.34
N PHE A 31 60.61 -5.52 76.20
CA PHE A 31 61.03 -6.13 77.45
C PHE A 31 60.98 -5.11 78.60
N PRO A 32 59.81 -4.84 79.20
CA PRO A 32 59.72 -4.00 80.39
C PRO A 32 60.34 -4.75 81.58
N SER A 33 61.61 -4.48 81.88
CA SER A 33 62.26 -5.03 83.07
C SER A 33 62.10 -4.09 84.26
N GLN A 34 61.71 -4.65 85.41
CA GLN A 34 61.74 -3.96 86.69
C GLN A 34 62.97 -4.34 87.53
N ASP A 35 63.90 -5.15 86.98
CA ASP A 35 65.13 -5.50 87.69
C ASP A 35 66.07 -4.28 87.67
N PRO A 36 66.51 -3.78 88.84
CA PRO A 36 67.43 -2.65 88.91
C PRO A 36 68.74 -2.88 88.13
N LEU A 37 69.16 -4.13 87.95
CA LEU A 37 70.37 -4.51 87.20
C LEU A 37 70.28 -4.23 85.70
N ASP A 38 69.07 -4.08 85.15
CA ASP A 38 68.87 -3.87 83.71
C ASP A 38 68.79 -2.37 83.35
N ARG A 39 68.93 -1.48 84.33
CA ARG A 39 68.89 -0.02 84.12
C ARG A 39 70.21 0.51 83.57
N ALA A 40 70.13 1.45 82.64
CA ALA A 40 71.31 2.06 82.00
C ALA A 40 72.17 2.89 82.97
N ASP A 41 71.56 3.44 84.03
CA ASP A 41 72.21 4.24 85.08
C ASP A 41 72.54 3.42 86.35
N PHE A 42 72.62 2.10 86.22
CA PHE A 42 72.82 1.20 87.36
C PHE A 42 74.09 1.55 88.16
N ASN A 43 73.88 1.98 89.41
CA ASN A 43 74.97 2.24 90.35
C ASN A 43 75.16 1.01 91.26
N ALA A 44 76.23 0.26 91.02
CA ALA A 44 76.55 -0.94 91.78
C ALA A 44 76.72 -0.66 93.28
N VAL A 45 77.30 0.48 93.65
CA VAL A 45 77.54 0.87 95.05
C VAL A 45 76.20 1.16 95.74
N GLU A 46 75.32 1.92 95.09
CA GLU A 46 73.98 2.22 95.61
C GLU A 46 73.15 0.94 95.75
N TYR A 47 73.18 0.05 94.75
CA TYR A 47 72.49 -1.23 94.80
C TYR A 47 73.00 -2.13 95.94
N ILE A 48 74.32 -2.24 96.11
CA ILE A 48 74.92 -2.99 97.23
C ILE A 48 74.50 -2.36 98.56
N ASN A 49 74.50 -1.03 98.67
CA ASN A 49 74.05 -0.32 99.87
C ASN A 49 72.54 -0.52 100.14
N THR A 50 71.70 -0.72 99.12
CA THR A 50 70.30 -1.12 99.33
C THR A 50 70.15 -2.55 99.86
N LEU A 51 71.05 -3.45 99.45
CA LEU A 51 71.07 -4.83 99.92
C LEU A 51 71.63 -4.94 101.35
N PHE A 52 72.61 -4.09 101.71
CA PHE A 52 73.26 -4.05 103.01
C PHE A 52 73.28 -2.63 103.61
N PRO A 53 72.13 -2.08 104.05
CA PRO A 53 72.04 -0.68 104.48
C PRO A 53 72.72 -0.38 105.82
N THR A 54 73.03 -1.40 106.64
CA THR A 54 73.68 -1.24 107.96
C THR A 54 74.71 -2.34 108.20
N GLU A 55 75.70 -2.11 109.07
CA GLU A 55 76.75 -3.11 109.37
C GLU A 55 76.20 -4.45 109.88
N GLN A 56 75.05 -4.46 110.56
CA GLN A 56 74.38 -5.68 111.03
C GLN A 56 73.82 -6.53 109.88
N SER A 57 73.48 -5.93 108.73
CA SER A 57 72.94 -6.65 107.57
C SER A 57 73.98 -7.47 106.80
N LEU A 58 75.27 -7.19 107.00
CA LEU A 58 76.39 -8.00 106.46
C LEU A 58 76.37 -9.45 106.97
N ALA A 59 75.68 -9.75 108.07
CA ALA A 59 75.49 -11.12 108.54
C ALA A 59 74.77 -12.02 107.51
N ASN A 60 73.98 -11.44 106.59
CA ASN A 60 73.21 -12.18 105.57
C ASN A 60 73.92 -12.25 104.20
N ILE A 61 75.21 -11.91 104.14
CA ILE A 61 75.94 -11.81 102.87
C ILE A 61 75.99 -13.14 102.10
N ASP A 62 76.20 -14.25 102.80
CA ASP A 62 76.26 -15.58 102.18
C ASP A 62 74.94 -16.00 101.55
N GLU A 63 73.80 -15.60 102.14
CA GLU A 63 72.47 -15.91 101.59
C GLU A 63 72.23 -15.14 100.28
N VAL A 64 72.58 -13.85 100.26
CA VAL A 64 72.44 -13.00 99.08
C VAL A 64 73.39 -13.47 97.96
N VAL A 65 74.65 -13.76 98.29
CA VAL A 65 75.63 -14.29 97.33
C VAL A 65 75.16 -15.63 96.76
N ASN A 66 74.60 -16.51 97.58
CA ASN A 66 74.04 -17.78 97.10
C ASN A 66 72.84 -17.56 96.18
N LYS A 67 71.95 -16.61 96.50
CA LYS A 67 70.80 -16.25 95.65
C LYS A 67 71.25 -15.70 94.29
N ILE A 68 72.28 -14.85 94.26
CA ILE A 68 72.86 -14.32 93.01
C ILE A 68 73.55 -15.45 92.22
N ARG A 69 74.34 -16.31 92.87
CA ARG A 69 74.95 -17.47 92.22
C ARG A 69 73.91 -18.43 91.62
N LEU A 70 72.78 -18.62 92.30
CA LEU A 70 71.67 -19.45 91.79
C LEU A 70 70.98 -18.79 90.59
N LYS A 71 70.82 -17.45 90.61
CA LYS A 71 70.32 -16.68 89.46
C LYS A 71 71.26 -16.82 88.25
N ILE A 72 72.57 -16.64 88.45
CA ILE A 72 73.57 -16.78 87.37
C ILE A 72 73.50 -18.18 86.75
N ARG A 73 73.50 -19.24 87.57
CA ARG A 73 73.38 -20.62 87.06
C ARG A 73 72.10 -20.86 86.27
N ARG A 74 70.96 -20.34 86.73
CA ARG A 74 69.69 -20.42 85.97
C ARG A 74 69.78 -19.69 84.63
N LEU A 75 70.39 -18.52 84.61
CA LEU A 75 70.57 -17.74 83.39
C LEU A 75 71.48 -18.47 82.40
N ASP A 76 72.60 -19.03 82.87
CA ASP A 76 73.50 -19.83 82.04
C ASP A 76 72.81 -21.06 81.45
N ASP A 77 71.99 -21.77 82.22
CA ASP A 77 71.21 -22.92 81.73
C ASP A 77 70.15 -22.50 80.71
N ASN A 78 69.48 -21.36 80.92
CA ASN A 78 68.53 -20.80 79.96
C ASN A 78 69.23 -20.40 78.65
N ILE A 79 70.34 -19.67 78.72
CA ILE A 79 71.14 -19.28 77.55
C ILE A 79 71.61 -20.53 76.80
N ARG A 80 72.15 -21.52 77.50
CA ARG A 80 72.61 -22.77 76.88
C ARG A 80 71.47 -23.51 76.18
N THR A 81 70.28 -23.54 76.76
CA THR A 81 69.10 -24.18 76.17
C THR A 81 68.67 -23.45 74.90
N VAL A 82 68.61 -22.11 74.94
CA VAL A 82 68.23 -21.29 73.78
C VAL A 82 69.27 -21.41 72.66
N VAL A 83 70.57 -21.32 72.96
CA VAL A 83 71.65 -21.43 71.96
C VAL A 83 71.67 -22.81 71.30
N ARG A 84 71.48 -23.89 72.08
CA ARG A 84 71.38 -25.24 71.52
C ARG A 84 70.12 -25.43 70.68
N GLY A 85 68.98 -24.90 71.14
CA GLY A 85 67.73 -24.91 70.38
C GLY A 85 67.86 -24.18 69.04
N GLN A 86 68.49 -23.01 69.03
CA GLN A 86 68.78 -22.23 67.83
C GLN A 86 69.73 -22.95 66.86
N THR A 87 70.76 -23.65 67.37
CA THR A 87 71.73 -24.37 66.53
C THR A 87 71.08 -25.54 65.78
N ASN A 88 70.27 -26.35 66.47
CA ASN A 88 69.60 -27.50 65.85
C ASN A 88 68.52 -27.07 64.87
N VAL A 89 67.67 -26.10 65.25
CA VAL A 89 66.61 -25.57 64.37
C VAL A 89 67.20 -24.88 63.13
N GLY A 90 68.36 -24.22 63.27
CA GLY A 90 69.08 -23.63 62.15
C GLY A 90 69.63 -24.67 61.17
N GLN A 91 70.16 -25.79 61.66
CA GLN A 91 70.66 -26.87 60.82
C GLN A 91 69.53 -27.62 60.11
N ASP A 92 68.47 -27.98 60.83
CA ASP A 92 67.28 -28.65 60.28
C ASP A 92 66.57 -27.76 59.25
N GLY A 93 66.45 -26.45 59.54
CA GLY A 93 65.91 -25.48 58.61
C GLY A 93 66.74 -25.36 57.32
N ARG A 94 68.07 -25.42 57.43
CA ARG A 94 68.98 -25.38 56.26
C ARG A 94 68.86 -26.65 55.41
N GLN A 95 68.75 -27.82 56.04
CA GLN A 95 68.55 -29.08 55.34
C GLN A 95 67.18 -29.14 54.64
N ALA A 96 66.11 -28.74 55.32
CA ALA A 96 64.78 -28.67 54.72
C ALA A 96 64.72 -27.69 53.54
N LEU A 97 65.44 -26.57 53.62
CA LEU A 97 65.56 -25.62 52.52
C LEU A 97 66.29 -26.23 51.31
N GLU A 98 67.39 -26.97 51.55
CA GLU A 98 68.14 -27.62 50.48
C GLU A 98 67.32 -28.74 49.79
N GLU A 99 66.58 -29.52 50.57
CA GLU A 99 65.65 -30.54 50.07
C GLU A 99 64.51 -29.91 49.26
N ALA A 100 63.92 -28.82 49.75
CA ALA A 100 62.91 -28.06 49.03
C ALA A 100 63.47 -27.47 47.72
N GLN A 101 64.69 -26.92 47.74
CA GLN A 101 65.34 -26.40 46.54
C GLN A 101 65.58 -27.50 45.49
N LYS A 102 66.04 -28.68 45.91
CA LYS A 102 66.18 -29.85 45.02
C LYS A 102 64.83 -30.31 44.46
N ALA A 103 63.80 -30.39 45.29
CA ALA A 103 62.45 -30.76 44.85
C ALA A 103 61.87 -29.75 43.85
N ILE A 104 62.07 -28.45 44.08
CA ILE A 104 61.66 -27.38 43.16
C ILE A 104 62.40 -27.49 41.82
N GLN A 105 63.72 -27.73 41.83
CA GLN A 105 64.48 -27.94 40.60
C GLN A 105 63.97 -29.15 39.80
N GLN A 106 63.70 -30.27 40.48
CA GLN A 106 63.10 -31.44 39.84
C GLN A 106 61.71 -31.16 39.29
N LEU A 107 60.89 -30.37 39.99
CA LEU A 107 59.57 -29.97 39.54
C LEU A 107 59.65 -29.10 38.28
N PHE A 108 60.57 -28.12 38.23
CA PHE A 108 60.82 -27.33 37.04
C PHE A 108 61.27 -28.19 35.85
N GLY A 109 62.11 -29.20 36.09
CA GLY A 109 62.46 -30.20 35.09
C GLY A 109 61.23 -30.94 34.55
N LYS A 110 60.39 -31.46 35.44
CA LYS A 110 59.15 -32.16 35.06
C LYS A 110 58.17 -31.26 34.31
N ILE A 111 57.99 -30.00 34.74
CA ILE A 111 57.12 -29.03 34.06
C ILE A 111 57.65 -28.73 32.65
N LYS A 112 58.97 -28.56 32.51
CA LYS A 112 59.60 -28.36 31.21
C LYS A 112 59.39 -29.57 30.30
N ASP A 113 59.60 -30.79 30.81
CA ASP A 113 59.36 -32.01 30.04
C ASP A 113 57.89 -32.17 29.63
N ILE A 114 56.94 -31.82 30.51
CA ILE A 114 55.50 -31.84 30.19
C ILE A 114 55.19 -30.81 29.11
N LYS A 115 55.75 -29.60 29.20
CA LYS A 115 55.56 -28.55 28.20
C LYS A 115 56.10 -29.00 26.83
N ASP A 116 57.32 -29.52 26.79
CA ASP A 116 57.95 -29.99 25.55
C ASP A 116 57.17 -31.16 24.94
N LYS A 117 56.64 -32.07 25.76
CA LYS A 117 55.75 -33.15 25.30
C LYS A 117 54.40 -32.63 24.81
N ALA A 118 53.81 -31.65 25.48
CA ALA A 118 52.55 -31.04 25.08
C ALA A 118 52.69 -30.32 23.74
N GLU A 119 53.79 -29.58 23.52
CA GLU A 119 54.07 -28.90 22.26
C GLU A 119 54.28 -29.89 21.11
N LYS A 120 55.01 -30.99 21.34
CA LYS A 120 55.14 -32.07 20.36
C LYS A 120 53.80 -32.75 20.06
N SER A 121 52.96 -32.95 21.09
CA SER A 121 51.61 -33.50 20.92
C SER A 121 50.71 -32.56 20.10
N GLU A 122 50.77 -31.25 20.38
CA GLU A 122 50.04 -30.25 19.61
C GLU A 122 50.46 -30.23 18.14
N GLN A 123 51.77 -30.28 17.87
CA GLN A 123 52.30 -30.35 16.52
C GLN A 123 51.85 -31.64 15.79
N MET A 124 51.90 -32.78 16.48
CA MET A 124 51.42 -34.05 15.93
C MET A 124 49.92 -34.00 15.61
N VAL A 125 49.09 -33.44 16.50
CA VAL A 125 47.64 -33.26 16.25
C VAL A 125 47.39 -32.29 15.09
N LYS A 126 48.16 -31.19 14.99
CA LYS A 126 48.08 -30.27 13.85
C LYS A 126 48.42 -30.97 12.53
N GLU A 127 49.40 -31.86 12.52
CA GLU A 127 49.75 -32.65 11.33
C GLU A 127 48.67 -33.68 10.99
N ILE A 128 48.15 -34.43 11.96
CA ILE A 128 47.06 -35.39 11.75
C ILE A 128 45.78 -34.69 11.24
N THR A 129 45.45 -33.52 11.81
CA THR A 129 44.24 -32.77 11.44
C THR A 129 44.38 -31.97 10.15
N ARG A 130 45.60 -31.74 9.65
CA ARG A 130 45.84 -31.07 8.36
C ARG A 130 45.19 -31.84 7.21
N ASP A 131 45.39 -33.16 7.19
CA ASP A 131 44.88 -34.02 6.11
C ASP A 131 43.34 -34.15 6.22
N ILE A 132 42.78 -34.10 7.44
CA ILE A 132 41.33 -34.03 7.66
C ILE A 132 40.74 -32.74 7.09
N LYS A 133 41.39 -31.58 7.28
CA LYS A 133 40.94 -30.32 6.68
C LYS A 133 40.98 -30.37 5.16
N GLN A 134 42.06 -30.90 4.58
CA GLN A 134 42.15 -31.06 3.12
C GLN A 134 41.04 -31.96 2.59
N LEU A 135 40.73 -33.06 3.30
CA LEU A 135 39.65 -33.96 2.93
C LEU A 135 38.26 -33.31 3.09
N ASP A 136 38.06 -32.47 4.10
CA ASP A 136 36.82 -31.70 4.26
C ASP A 136 36.65 -30.66 3.14
N HIS A 137 37.71 -29.94 2.78
CA HIS A 137 37.72 -29.05 1.62
C HIS A 137 37.38 -29.80 0.33
N ALA A 138 38.02 -30.95 0.09
CA ALA A 138 37.74 -31.79 -1.07
C ALA A 138 36.28 -32.26 -1.08
N LYS A 139 35.77 -32.75 0.05
CA LYS A 139 34.37 -33.16 0.21
C LYS A 139 33.42 -32.00 -0.10
N ARG A 140 33.62 -30.82 0.50
CA ARG A 140 32.78 -29.63 0.29
C ARG A 140 32.80 -29.17 -1.16
N HIS A 141 33.96 -29.15 -1.80
CA HIS A 141 34.09 -28.79 -3.21
C HIS A 141 33.40 -29.82 -4.13
N LEU A 142 33.58 -31.11 -3.86
CA LEU A 142 32.90 -32.18 -4.60
C LEU A 142 31.39 -32.11 -4.45
N THR A 143 30.88 -31.99 -3.22
CA THR A 143 29.43 -31.83 -2.97
C THR A 143 28.89 -30.60 -3.69
N THR A 144 29.56 -29.45 -3.58
CA THR A 144 29.14 -28.22 -4.26
C THR A 144 29.13 -28.40 -5.77
N SER A 145 30.13 -29.07 -6.34
CA SER A 145 30.24 -29.33 -7.78
C SER A 145 29.13 -30.27 -8.25
N ILE A 146 28.88 -31.36 -7.53
CA ILE A 146 27.82 -32.33 -7.83
C ILE A 146 26.45 -31.65 -7.78
N THR A 147 26.15 -30.88 -6.72
CA THR A 147 24.88 -30.14 -6.61
C THR A 147 24.72 -29.14 -7.75
N THR A 148 25.77 -28.38 -8.07
CA THR A 148 25.74 -27.42 -9.20
C THR A 148 25.48 -28.14 -10.53
N LEU A 149 26.14 -29.28 -10.76
CA LEU A 149 25.99 -30.05 -11.99
C LEU A 149 24.59 -30.68 -12.10
N ASN A 150 24.04 -31.18 -10.99
CA ASN A 150 22.66 -31.66 -10.92
C ASN A 150 21.66 -30.54 -11.20
N HIS A 151 21.87 -29.35 -10.64
CA HIS A 151 21.03 -28.18 -10.92
C HIS A 151 21.13 -27.76 -12.39
N LEU A 152 22.32 -27.83 -13.00
CA LEU A 152 22.49 -27.55 -14.42
C LEU A 152 21.77 -28.58 -15.30
N HIS A 153 21.83 -29.87 -14.92
CA HIS A 153 21.10 -30.94 -15.61
C HIS A 153 19.58 -30.73 -15.51
N MET A 154 19.07 -30.41 -14.30
CA MET A 154 17.67 -30.07 -14.09
C MET A 154 17.24 -28.84 -14.89
N LEU A 155 18.10 -27.82 -14.97
CA LEU A 155 17.82 -26.63 -15.78
C LEU A 155 17.74 -26.98 -17.26
N ALA A 156 18.74 -27.67 -17.82
CA ALA A 156 18.75 -28.04 -19.23
C ALA A 156 17.53 -28.90 -19.61
N GLY A 157 17.26 -29.98 -18.86
CA GLY A 157 16.10 -30.84 -19.10
C GLY A 157 14.76 -30.14 -18.83
N GLY A 158 14.74 -29.22 -17.86
CA GLY A 158 13.57 -28.38 -17.56
C GLY A 158 13.25 -27.39 -18.68
N VAL A 159 14.26 -26.76 -19.30
CA VAL A 159 14.06 -25.87 -20.46
C VAL A 159 13.54 -26.65 -21.66
N ASP A 160 14.12 -27.81 -21.96
CA ASP A 160 13.67 -28.64 -23.08
C ASP A 160 12.21 -29.12 -22.89
N SER A 161 11.86 -29.51 -21.65
CA SER A 161 10.49 -29.91 -21.30
C SER A 161 9.52 -28.72 -21.33
N LEU A 162 9.97 -27.53 -20.90
CA LEU A 162 9.18 -26.30 -20.92
C LEU A 162 8.84 -25.89 -22.36
N GLU A 163 9.82 -25.93 -23.27
CA GLU A 163 9.62 -25.67 -24.70
C GLU A 163 8.66 -26.69 -25.33
N ALA A 164 8.81 -27.97 -25.00
CA ALA A 164 7.92 -29.03 -25.50
C ALA A 164 6.47 -28.85 -25.03
N MET A 165 6.25 -28.53 -23.74
CA MET A 165 4.90 -28.30 -23.20
C MET A 165 4.29 -26.98 -23.68
N THR A 166 5.11 -25.95 -23.91
CA THR A 166 4.68 -24.69 -24.54
C THR A 166 4.12 -24.96 -25.95
N ARG A 167 4.81 -25.78 -26.76
CA ARG A 167 4.33 -26.19 -28.10
C ARG A 167 3.02 -26.96 -28.06
N ARG A 168 2.75 -27.71 -26.97
CA ARG A 168 1.53 -28.49 -26.78
C ARG A 168 0.41 -27.71 -26.10
N ARG A 169 0.65 -26.46 -25.71
CA ARG A 169 -0.31 -25.59 -24.98
C ARG A 169 -0.83 -26.20 -23.66
N GLN A 170 0.01 -26.96 -22.95
CA GLN A 170 -0.34 -27.58 -21.66
C GLN A 170 -0.12 -26.60 -20.50
N TYR A 171 -0.91 -25.51 -20.45
CA TYR A 171 -0.69 -24.40 -19.51
C TYR A 171 -0.64 -24.82 -18.03
N GLY A 172 -1.45 -25.80 -17.61
CA GLY A 172 -1.51 -26.27 -16.23
C GLY A 172 -0.21 -26.91 -15.73
N GLU A 173 0.44 -27.73 -16.57
CA GLU A 173 1.71 -28.39 -16.23
C GLU A 173 2.90 -27.42 -16.36
N VAL A 174 2.83 -26.53 -17.36
CA VAL A 174 3.82 -25.47 -17.60
C VAL A 174 4.01 -24.59 -16.38
N ALA A 175 2.95 -24.22 -15.66
CA ALA A 175 3.03 -23.34 -14.50
C ALA A 175 3.99 -23.88 -13.41
N ASN A 176 3.83 -25.16 -13.03
CA ASN A 176 4.68 -25.80 -12.03
C ASN A 176 6.13 -25.96 -12.50
N LEU A 177 6.31 -26.39 -13.77
CA LEU A 177 7.66 -26.55 -14.32
C LEU A 177 8.37 -25.21 -14.44
N LEU A 178 7.69 -24.17 -14.92
CA LEU A 178 8.26 -22.83 -15.08
C LEU A 178 8.71 -22.28 -13.73
N GLN A 179 7.91 -22.45 -12.67
CA GLN A 179 8.32 -22.04 -11.31
C GLN A 179 9.58 -22.77 -10.86
N GLY A 180 9.66 -24.09 -11.08
CA GLY A 180 10.85 -24.89 -10.75
C GLY A 180 12.09 -24.43 -11.53
N VAL A 181 11.95 -24.22 -12.84
CA VAL A 181 13.03 -23.73 -13.72
C VAL A 181 13.49 -22.34 -13.31
N MET A 182 12.58 -21.43 -12.95
CA MET A 182 12.91 -20.09 -12.46
C MET A 182 13.69 -20.14 -11.14
N ASN A 183 13.26 -20.98 -10.19
CA ASN A 183 13.97 -21.14 -8.91
C ASN A 183 15.40 -21.67 -9.13
N VAL A 184 15.59 -22.65 -10.02
CA VAL A 184 16.93 -23.16 -10.36
C VAL A 184 17.77 -22.08 -11.07
N LEU A 185 17.16 -21.33 -12.00
CA LEU A 185 17.82 -20.24 -12.70
C LEU A 185 18.30 -19.14 -11.74
N GLU A 186 17.58 -18.88 -10.65
CA GLU A 186 18.00 -17.94 -9.59
C GLU A 186 19.40 -18.25 -9.06
N HIS A 187 19.67 -19.53 -8.77
CA HIS A 187 20.96 -20.01 -8.30
C HIS A 187 22.09 -19.84 -9.33
N PHE A 188 21.75 -19.74 -10.62
CA PHE A 188 22.71 -19.59 -11.72
C PHE A 188 23.02 -18.14 -12.13
N HIS A 189 22.42 -17.13 -11.50
CA HIS A 189 22.66 -15.72 -11.85
C HIS A 189 24.14 -15.32 -11.80
N LYS A 190 24.89 -15.87 -10.83
CA LYS A 190 26.33 -15.61 -10.68
C LYS A 190 27.19 -16.22 -11.79
N TYR A 191 26.63 -17.16 -12.55
CA TYR A 191 27.32 -17.89 -13.63
C TYR A 191 26.89 -17.43 -15.03
N MET A 192 26.16 -16.31 -15.16
CA MET A 192 25.70 -15.74 -16.43
C MET A 192 26.84 -15.29 -17.37
N GLY A 193 28.09 -15.29 -16.91
CA GLY A 193 29.28 -15.13 -17.75
C GLY A 193 29.51 -16.32 -18.70
N ILE A 194 29.02 -17.51 -18.34
CA ILE A 194 29.16 -18.73 -19.15
C ILE A 194 28.13 -18.71 -20.30
N PRO A 195 28.56 -18.76 -21.57
CA PRO A 195 27.67 -18.63 -22.73
C PRO A 195 26.50 -19.64 -22.74
N GLN A 196 26.76 -20.88 -22.36
CA GLN A 196 25.76 -21.96 -22.37
C GLN A 196 24.64 -21.70 -21.35
N ILE A 197 24.98 -21.18 -20.16
CA ILE A 197 24.00 -20.85 -19.12
C ILE A 197 23.18 -19.63 -19.55
N ARG A 198 23.82 -18.64 -20.16
CA ARG A 198 23.14 -17.48 -20.74
C ARG A 198 22.14 -17.89 -21.81
N GLN A 199 22.54 -18.79 -22.71
CA GLN A 199 21.66 -19.33 -23.75
C GLN A 199 20.45 -20.05 -23.15
N LEU A 200 20.63 -20.87 -22.10
CA LEU A 200 19.50 -21.50 -21.40
C LEU A 200 18.56 -20.44 -20.77
N SER A 201 19.11 -19.39 -20.16
CA SER A 201 18.31 -18.28 -19.63
C SER A 201 17.52 -17.55 -20.71
N GLU A 202 18.13 -17.30 -21.87
CA GLU A 202 17.46 -16.67 -23.01
C GLU A 202 16.34 -17.56 -23.58
N ARG A 203 16.55 -18.87 -23.65
CA ARG A 203 15.51 -19.84 -24.03
C ARG A 203 14.32 -19.82 -23.06
N VAL A 204 14.57 -19.76 -21.75
CA VAL A 204 13.49 -19.60 -20.74
C VAL A 204 12.69 -18.32 -20.97
N LYS A 205 13.38 -17.19 -21.20
CA LYS A 205 12.71 -15.90 -21.48
C LYS A 205 11.91 -15.94 -22.78
N ALA A 206 12.43 -16.58 -23.82
CA ALA A 206 11.71 -16.78 -25.08
C ALA A 206 10.45 -17.61 -24.85
N ALA A 207 10.54 -18.73 -24.13
CA ALA A 207 9.40 -19.56 -23.77
C ALA A 207 8.36 -18.79 -22.93
N GLN A 208 8.78 -17.96 -21.97
CA GLN A 208 7.88 -17.08 -21.20
C GLN A 208 7.14 -16.08 -22.11
N THR A 209 7.86 -15.47 -23.06
CA THR A 209 7.28 -14.50 -24.00
C THR A 209 6.28 -15.19 -24.93
N GLU A 210 6.64 -16.36 -25.45
CA GLU A 210 5.77 -17.18 -26.30
C GLU A 210 4.52 -17.65 -25.54
N LEU A 211 4.66 -18.16 -24.33
CA LEU A 211 3.53 -18.53 -23.47
C LEU A 211 2.60 -17.34 -23.22
N GLY A 212 3.16 -16.16 -22.92
CA GLY A 212 2.36 -14.94 -22.74
C GLY A 212 1.55 -14.58 -23.99
N GLN A 213 2.19 -14.63 -25.16
CA GLN A 213 1.53 -14.36 -26.44
C GLN A 213 0.47 -15.41 -26.78
N GLN A 214 0.76 -16.70 -26.57
CA GLN A 214 -0.17 -17.80 -26.80
C GLN A 214 -1.39 -17.71 -25.88
N ILE A 215 -1.20 -17.45 -24.59
CA ILE A 215 -2.29 -17.31 -23.63
C ILE A 215 -3.16 -16.10 -23.99
N LEU A 216 -2.56 -14.97 -24.37
CA LEU A 216 -3.30 -13.78 -24.81
C LEU A 216 -4.10 -14.06 -26.08
N ALA A 217 -3.48 -14.68 -27.09
CA ALA A 217 -4.15 -15.03 -28.34
C ALA A 217 -5.31 -16.03 -28.13
N ASP A 218 -5.10 -17.05 -27.29
CA ASP A 218 -6.12 -18.05 -26.98
C ASP A 218 -7.27 -17.43 -26.17
N PHE A 219 -6.95 -16.49 -25.29
CA PHE A 219 -7.95 -15.72 -24.56
C PHE A 219 -8.76 -14.80 -25.50
N GLU A 220 -8.10 -14.15 -26.46
CA GLU A 220 -8.75 -13.35 -27.49
C GLU A 220 -9.67 -14.20 -28.39
N GLU A 221 -9.23 -15.39 -28.78
CA GLU A 221 -10.00 -16.36 -29.58
C GLU A 221 -11.17 -16.98 -28.80
N ALA A 222 -11.03 -17.13 -27.48
CA ALA A 222 -12.10 -17.61 -26.62
C ALA A 222 -13.28 -16.62 -26.53
N PHE A 223 -13.06 -15.33 -26.80
CA PHE A 223 -14.18 -14.40 -26.92
C PHE A 223 -15.08 -14.78 -28.10
N PRO A 224 -16.39 -14.50 -28.06
CA PRO A 224 -17.33 -14.84 -29.14
C PRO A 224 -17.13 -14.09 -30.48
N SER A 225 -15.90 -13.83 -30.90
CA SER A 225 -15.49 -12.91 -31.96
C SER A 225 -15.36 -13.58 -33.34
N GLN A 226 -15.55 -14.88 -33.48
CA GLN A 226 -15.41 -15.60 -34.77
C GLN A 226 -16.75 -16.04 -35.39
N GLY A 227 -17.76 -15.19 -35.33
CA GLY A 227 -19.04 -15.43 -35.99
C GLY A 227 -19.65 -14.13 -36.47
N THR A 228 -19.06 -13.50 -37.49
CA THR A 228 -19.50 -12.25 -38.15
C THR A 228 -20.98 -12.22 -38.58
N LYS A 229 -21.72 -13.33 -38.47
CA LYS A 229 -23.14 -13.46 -38.79
C LYS A 229 -24.08 -13.60 -37.58
N VAL A 230 -23.59 -13.81 -36.35
CA VAL A 230 -24.45 -14.21 -35.21
C VAL A 230 -24.60 -13.13 -34.12
N ALA A 231 -23.72 -12.12 -34.07
CA ALA A 231 -23.73 -11.10 -33.00
C ALA A 231 -23.99 -9.69 -33.55
N TRP A 232 -25.16 -9.47 -34.16
CA TRP A 232 -25.67 -8.11 -34.37
C TRP A 232 -26.23 -7.54 -33.05
N LEU A 233 -26.61 -6.26 -33.05
CA LEU A 233 -27.10 -5.55 -31.86
C LEU A 233 -28.31 -6.22 -31.19
N ASP A 234 -29.10 -7.01 -31.93
CA ASP A 234 -30.26 -7.74 -31.42
C ASP A 234 -29.89 -8.90 -30.49
N LYS A 235 -28.64 -9.38 -30.56
CA LYS A 235 -28.11 -10.48 -29.74
C LYS A 235 -27.10 -10.02 -28.69
N ILE A 236 -27.02 -8.71 -28.42
CA ILE A 236 -26.05 -8.18 -27.45
C ILE A 236 -26.20 -8.81 -26.05
N ASP A 237 -27.42 -9.17 -25.65
CA ASP A 237 -27.71 -9.88 -24.40
C ASP A 237 -27.00 -11.24 -24.30
N ARG A 238 -26.86 -11.96 -25.41
CA ARG A 238 -26.16 -13.24 -25.43
C ARG A 238 -24.67 -13.07 -25.12
N ARG A 239 -24.08 -11.98 -25.61
CA ARG A 239 -22.69 -11.62 -25.36
C ARG A 239 -22.45 -11.32 -23.87
N TYR A 240 -23.34 -10.54 -23.25
CA TYR A 240 -23.27 -10.26 -21.81
C TYR A 240 -23.60 -11.48 -20.94
N ALA A 241 -24.55 -12.33 -21.35
CA ALA A 241 -24.84 -13.58 -20.65
C ALA A 241 -23.71 -14.61 -20.76
N TRP A 242 -22.95 -14.58 -21.86
CA TRP A 242 -21.78 -15.44 -22.03
C TRP A 242 -20.67 -15.06 -21.04
N ILE A 243 -20.28 -13.79 -20.95
CA ILE A 243 -19.20 -13.38 -20.04
C ILE A 243 -19.59 -13.60 -18.58
N LYS A 244 -20.86 -13.39 -18.20
CA LYS A 244 -21.35 -13.69 -16.85
C LYS A 244 -21.15 -15.17 -16.49
N ARG A 245 -21.46 -16.09 -17.41
CA ARG A 245 -21.24 -17.53 -17.21
C ARG A 245 -19.75 -17.88 -17.16
N GLN A 246 -18.94 -17.30 -18.05
CA GLN A 246 -17.49 -17.53 -18.05
C GLN A 246 -16.81 -17.05 -16.77
N LEU A 247 -17.25 -15.92 -16.19
CA LEU A 247 -16.71 -15.43 -14.92
C LEU A 247 -17.03 -16.39 -13.77
N VAL A 248 -18.25 -16.96 -13.74
CA VAL A 248 -18.63 -17.97 -12.74
C VAL A 248 -17.78 -19.23 -12.91
N ASP A 249 -17.70 -19.77 -14.13
CA ASP A 249 -16.89 -20.97 -14.44
C ASP A 249 -15.40 -20.76 -14.08
N TYR A 250 -14.88 -19.55 -14.33
CA TYR A 250 -13.52 -19.17 -13.96
C TYR A 250 -13.31 -19.17 -12.44
N GLU A 251 -14.21 -18.54 -11.70
CA GLU A 251 -14.11 -18.44 -10.24
C GLU A 251 -14.17 -19.83 -9.58
N GLU A 252 -15.02 -20.72 -10.08
CA GLU A 252 -15.15 -22.09 -9.58
C GLU A 252 -13.90 -22.94 -9.85
N LYS A 253 -13.36 -22.88 -11.08
CA LYS A 253 -12.26 -23.77 -11.51
C LYS A 253 -10.89 -23.24 -11.13
N TYR A 254 -10.67 -21.93 -11.30
CA TYR A 254 -9.35 -21.31 -11.26
C TYR A 254 -9.22 -20.20 -10.21
N GLY A 255 -10.33 -19.76 -9.60
CA GLY A 255 -10.32 -18.64 -8.66
C GLY A 255 -9.40 -18.83 -7.45
N ARG A 256 -9.12 -20.08 -7.05
CA ARG A 256 -8.19 -20.41 -5.94
C ARG A 256 -6.72 -20.50 -6.36
N MET A 257 -6.42 -20.54 -7.68
CA MET A 257 -5.06 -20.64 -8.18
C MET A 257 -4.31 -19.32 -8.16
N PHE A 258 -5.04 -18.20 -8.26
CA PHE A 258 -4.46 -16.86 -8.33
C PHE A 258 -4.62 -16.11 -7.01
N PRO A 259 -3.63 -15.27 -6.61
CA PRO A 259 -3.79 -14.35 -5.49
C PRO A 259 -4.99 -13.43 -5.68
N ARG A 260 -5.74 -13.15 -4.61
CA ARG A 260 -6.97 -12.36 -4.67
C ARG A 260 -6.71 -10.92 -5.08
N GLU A 261 -5.58 -10.38 -4.65
CA GLU A 261 -5.05 -9.06 -4.96
C GLU A 261 -4.81 -8.84 -6.47
N TRP A 262 -4.72 -9.88 -7.28
CA TRP A 262 -4.58 -9.73 -8.72
C TRP A 262 -5.89 -9.32 -9.40
N CYS A 263 -7.02 -9.49 -8.71
CA CYS A 263 -8.36 -9.14 -9.20
C CYS A 263 -8.65 -9.73 -10.59
N MET A 264 -8.22 -10.97 -10.83
CA MET A 264 -8.25 -11.60 -12.16
C MET A 264 -9.64 -11.62 -12.81
N ALA A 265 -10.71 -11.88 -12.05
CA ALA A 265 -12.08 -11.85 -12.57
C ALA A 265 -12.47 -10.45 -13.08
N GLU A 266 -12.04 -9.40 -12.38
CA GLU A 266 -12.26 -8.01 -12.81
C GLU A 266 -11.46 -7.69 -14.07
N ARG A 267 -10.19 -8.10 -14.14
CA ARG A 267 -9.35 -7.92 -15.33
C ARG A 267 -9.94 -8.60 -16.57
N ILE A 268 -10.44 -9.83 -16.43
CA ILE A 268 -11.14 -10.56 -17.50
C ILE A 268 -12.37 -9.77 -17.97
N ALA A 269 -13.15 -9.22 -17.04
CA ALA A 269 -14.33 -8.43 -17.37
C ALA A 269 -13.97 -7.10 -18.08
N VAL A 270 -12.92 -6.41 -17.64
CA VAL A 270 -12.41 -5.18 -18.26
C VAL A 270 -11.92 -5.46 -19.69
N GLU A 271 -11.12 -6.50 -19.88
CA GLU A 271 -10.61 -6.86 -21.20
C GLU A 271 -11.74 -7.24 -22.16
N PHE A 272 -12.71 -8.03 -21.68
CA PHE A 272 -13.94 -8.32 -22.42
C PHE A 272 -14.67 -7.04 -22.86
N CYS A 273 -14.75 -6.03 -21.98
CA CYS A 273 -15.40 -4.76 -22.32
C CYS A 273 -14.63 -4.02 -23.43
N HIS A 274 -13.30 -3.98 -23.36
CA HIS A 274 -12.48 -3.33 -24.40
C HIS A 274 -12.62 -4.02 -25.76
N VAL A 275 -12.51 -5.35 -25.80
CA VAL A 275 -12.72 -6.16 -27.00
C VAL A 275 -14.13 -5.94 -27.55
N THR A 276 -15.15 -5.99 -26.68
CA THR A 276 -16.56 -5.78 -27.06
C THR A 276 -16.80 -4.38 -27.63
N ARG A 277 -16.24 -3.34 -27.01
CA ARG A 277 -16.33 -1.97 -27.51
C ARG A 277 -15.74 -1.85 -28.91
N ALA A 278 -14.54 -2.41 -29.13
CA ALA A 278 -13.85 -2.34 -30.41
C ALA A 278 -14.64 -3.05 -31.53
N GLU A 279 -15.17 -4.24 -31.24
CA GLU A 279 -15.98 -5.01 -32.18
C GLU A 279 -17.31 -4.36 -32.51
N LEU A 280 -18.05 -3.89 -31.49
CA LEU A 280 -19.32 -3.18 -31.70
C LEU A 280 -19.09 -1.91 -32.52
N ALA A 281 -18.05 -1.13 -32.21
CA ALA A 281 -17.70 0.06 -32.98
C ALA A 281 -17.38 -0.27 -34.45
N LYS A 282 -16.74 -1.41 -34.74
CA LYS A 282 -16.45 -1.86 -36.12
C LYS A 282 -17.71 -2.34 -36.84
N ILE A 283 -18.52 -3.15 -36.18
CA ILE A 283 -19.76 -3.73 -36.72
C ILE A 283 -20.79 -2.64 -37.02
N MET A 284 -20.98 -1.69 -36.11
CA MET A 284 -21.89 -0.56 -36.30
C MET A 284 -21.45 0.37 -37.44
N ARG A 285 -20.14 0.65 -37.57
CA ARG A 285 -19.60 1.41 -38.71
C ARG A 285 -19.85 0.71 -40.05
N THR A 286 -19.71 -0.62 -40.09
CA THR A 286 -19.86 -1.40 -41.32
C THR A 286 -21.32 -1.49 -41.77
N ARG A 287 -22.25 -1.64 -40.83
CA ARG A 287 -23.69 -1.83 -41.07
C ARG A 287 -24.51 -0.62 -40.63
N ALA A 288 -23.96 0.58 -40.74
CA ALA A 288 -24.58 1.82 -40.22
C ALA A 288 -26.00 2.06 -40.76
N LYS A 289 -26.25 1.68 -42.01
CA LYS A 289 -27.58 1.81 -42.66
C LYS A 289 -28.65 0.85 -42.12
N GLU A 290 -28.25 -0.22 -41.45
CA GLU A 290 -29.15 -1.21 -40.87
C GLU A 290 -29.51 -0.89 -39.41
N ILE A 291 -29.01 0.24 -38.88
CA ILE A 291 -29.26 0.67 -37.51
C ILE A 291 -30.60 1.40 -37.45
N GLU A 292 -31.57 0.78 -36.80
CA GLU A 292 -32.85 1.41 -36.46
C GLU A 292 -32.84 1.94 -35.03
N VAL A 293 -33.64 2.99 -34.77
CA VAL A 293 -33.72 3.67 -33.46
C VAL A 293 -34.07 2.70 -32.33
N LYS A 294 -35.07 1.84 -32.54
CA LYS A 294 -35.51 0.87 -31.50
C LYS A 294 -34.40 -0.12 -31.16
N LEU A 295 -33.68 -0.59 -32.19
CA LEU A 295 -32.57 -1.51 -32.03
C LEU A 295 -31.38 -0.85 -31.32
N LEU A 296 -31.06 0.40 -31.69
CA LEU A 296 -30.00 1.18 -31.06
C LEU A 296 -30.29 1.42 -29.58
N LEU A 297 -31.50 1.89 -29.26
CA LEU A 297 -31.93 2.12 -27.88
C LEU A 297 -31.95 0.82 -27.07
N PHE A 298 -32.41 -0.28 -27.65
CA PHE A 298 -32.32 -1.60 -27.04
C PHE A 298 -30.88 -1.97 -26.68
N ALA A 299 -29.95 -1.85 -27.64
CA ALA A 299 -28.56 -2.21 -27.43
C ALA A 299 -27.87 -1.32 -26.38
N ILE A 300 -28.15 -0.01 -26.39
CA ILE A 300 -27.63 0.93 -25.39
C ILE A 300 -28.13 0.52 -24.01
N GLN A 301 -29.44 0.32 -23.84
CA GLN A 301 -30.03 -0.04 -22.54
C GLN A 301 -29.46 -1.34 -21.98
N ARG A 302 -29.29 -2.37 -22.83
CA ARG A 302 -28.69 -3.64 -22.40
C ARG A 302 -27.23 -3.46 -21.99
N THR A 303 -26.50 -2.58 -22.68
CA THR A 303 -25.10 -2.28 -22.39
C THR A 303 -24.93 -1.50 -21.09
N THR A 304 -25.71 -0.43 -20.86
CA THR A 304 -25.66 0.31 -19.60
C THR A 304 -26.12 -0.53 -18.41
N ASN A 305 -27.11 -1.42 -18.59
CA ASN A 305 -27.48 -2.39 -17.55
C ASN A 305 -26.33 -3.36 -17.22
N PHE A 306 -25.58 -3.80 -18.23
CA PHE A 306 -24.40 -4.64 -18.03
C PHE A 306 -23.27 -3.88 -17.33
N GLU A 307 -22.96 -2.65 -17.73
CA GLU A 307 -21.98 -1.79 -17.05
C GLU A 307 -22.38 -1.54 -15.59
N GLY A 308 -23.67 -1.32 -15.31
CA GLY A 308 -24.20 -1.21 -13.95
C GLY A 308 -24.07 -2.50 -13.14
N PHE A 309 -24.21 -3.67 -13.77
CA PHE A 309 -23.94 -4.96 -13.14
C PHE A 309 -22.46 -5.11 -12.77
N LEU A 310 -21.54 -4.72 -13.65
CA LEU A 310 -20.10 -4.76 -13.37
C LEU A 310 -19.73 -3.83 -12.21
N ALA A 311 -20.31 -2.63 -12.17
CA ALA A 311 -20.14 -1.66 -11.08
C ALA A 311 -20.56 -2.19 -9.71
N LYS A 312 -21.62 -3.02 -9.69
CA LYS A 312 -22.09 -3.66 -8.45
C LYS A 312 -21.22 -4.84 -8.04
N ARG A 313 -20.61 -5.54 -9.00
CA ARG A 313 -19.81 -6.74 -8.76
C ARG A 313 -18.33 -6.45 -8.45
N PHE A 314 -17.79 -5.39 -9.04
CA PHE A 314 -16.36 -5.10 -9.02
C PHE A 314 -16.10 -3.70 -8.47
N SER A 315 -14.92 -3.51 -7.86
CA SER A 315 -14.55 -2.24 -7.24
C SER A 315 -14.09 -1.19 -8.26
N GLY A 316 -13.65 -1.63 -9.45
CA GLY A 316 -13.07 -0.75 -10.47
C GLY A 316 -11.60 -0.42 -10.22
N CYS A 317 -10.92 -1.16 -9.33
CA CYS A 317 -9.50 -0.98 -9.05
C CYS A 317 -8.59 -1.31 -10.23
N THR A 318 -9.09 -2.06 -11.22
CA THR A 318 -8.35 -2.38 -12.45
C THR A 318 -8.48 -1.30 -13.53
N LEU A 319 -9.42 -0.36 -13.38
CA LEU A 319 -9.67 0.73 -14.32
C LEU A 319 -9.04 2.06 -13.89
N THR A 320 -8.87 2.25 -12.59
CA THR A 320 -8.20 3.41 -12.01
C THR A 320 -6.81 2.99 -11.58
N ASP A 321 -5.79 3.77 -11.94
CA ASP A 321 -4.38 3.45 -11.68
C ASP A 321 -4.09 3.48 -10.17
N GLY A 322 -4.39 2.38 -9.46
CA GLY A 322 -3.92 2.06 -8.11
C GLY A 322 -4.48 2.84 -6.91
N THR A 323 -5.38 3.82 -7.06
CA THR A 323 -5.86 4.63 -5.91
C THR A 323 -7.16 4.12 -5.27
N LEU A 324 -7.00 3.23 -4.27
CA LEU A 324 -7.83 2.98 -3.06
C LEU A 324 -9.28 2.44 -3.16
N LYS A 325 -9.51 1.22 -2.64
CA LYS A 325 -10.02 0.94 -1.27
C LYS A 325 -9.91 -0.55 -0.90
N LYS A 326 -9.58 -0.81 0.36
CA LYS A 326 -9.45 -2.13 1.01
C LYS A 326 -10.77 -2.90 0.99
N LEU A 327 -10.69 -4.20 0.67
CA LEU A 327 -11.80 -5.17 0.65
C LEU A 327 -12.65 -5.12 1.93
N GLU A 328 -13.97 -4.97 1.79
CA GLU A 328 -14.95 -5.49 2.76
C GLU A 328 -15.45 -6.87 2.31
N SER A 329 -15.86 -7.67 3.30
CA SER A 329 -16.22 -9.09 3.24
C SER A 329 -17.42 -9.41 2.32
N PRO A 330 -17.61 -10.69 1.92
CA PRO A 330 -18.29 -11.05 0.68
C PRO A 330 -19.82 -10.88 0.75
N PRO A 331 -20.51 -10.62 -0.38
CA PRO A 331 -21.92 -10.99 -0.48
C PRO A 331 -22.05 -12.53 -0.54
N PRO A 332 -23.12 -13.11 0.05
CA PRO A 332 -23.36 -14.55 0.03
C PRO A 332 -23.66 -15.06 -1.39
N SER A 333 -23.60 -16.39 -1.54
CA SER A 333 -23.61 -17.14 -2.81
C SER A 333 -24.58 -16.59 -3.86
N THR A 334 -24.04 -16.27 -5.03
CA THR A 334 -24.77 -15.77 -6.21
C THR A 334 -25.48 -16.91 -6.94
N ASN A 335 -26.60 -17.38 -6.39
CA ASN A 335 -27.49 -18.30 -7.12
C ASN A 335 -28.30 -17.49 -8.17
N PRO A 336 -28.20 -17.77 -9.48
CA PRO A 336 -28.81 -16.95 -10.54
C PRO A 336 -30.33 -17.03 -10.69
N PHE A 337 -31.05 -17.68 -9.76
CA PHE A 337 -32.49 -17.99 -9.87
C PHE A 337 -33.40 -17.23 -8.89
N LEU A 338 -32.85 -16.33 -8.07
CA LEU A 338 -33.67 -15.43 -7.25
C LEU A 338 -33.73 -14.08 -7.94
N GLU A 339 -34.77 -13.90 -8.75
CA GLU A 339 -35.27 -12.56 -9.08
C GLU A 339 -35.98 -12.04 -7.82
N ASP A 340 -35.30 -11.19 -7.04
CA ASP A 340 -35.95 -10.49 -5.92
C ASP A 340 -36.77 -9.31 -6.49
N GLU A 341 -38.08 -9.48 -6.46
CA GLU A 341 -39.10 -8.43 -6.49
C GLU A 341 -38.85 -7.41 -5.36
N PRO A 342 -39.23 -6.13 -5.52
CA PRO A 342 -38.95 -5.11 -4.50
C PRO A 342 -39.95 -5.23 -3.35
N THR A 343 -39.49 -5.68 -2.18
CA THR A 343 -40.21 -5.50 -0.91
C THR A 343 -39.72 -4.25 -0.18
N PRO A 344 -40.62 -3.44 0.40
CA PRO A 344 -40.27 -2.23 1.13
C PRO A 344 -39.94 -2.53 2.60
N GLU A 345 -39.24 -1.58 3.22
CA GLU A 345 -38.99 -1.39 4.66
C GLU A 345 -37.82 -2.15 5.30
N MET A 346 -36.79 -1.37 5.67
CA MET A 346 -36.47 -1.11 7.09
C MET A 346 -35.46 0.05 7.19
N GLU A 347 -35.97 1.21 7.59
CA GLU A 347 -35.24 2.17 8.46
C GLU A 347 -34.78 1.37 9.71
N GLU A 348 -33.58 1.54 10.26
CA GLU A 348 -33.25 2.66 11.13
C GLU A 348 -31.79 2.56 11.64
N LEU A 349 -31.26 3.67 12.15
CA LEU A 349 -30.15 3.85 13.11
C LEU A 349 -28.69 3.84 12.60
N ALA A 350 -28.22 5.05 12.25
CA ALA A 350 -26.90 5.51 12.68
C ALA A 350 -26.97 6.99 13.06
N THR A 351 -26.74 7.25 14.34
CA THR A 351 -26.69 8.56 15.01
C THR A 351 -25.54 9.42 14.50
N GLU A 352 -25.84 10.55 13.85
CA GLU A 352 -24.87 11.62 13.61
C GLU A 352 -24.84 12.60 14.80
N LYS A 353 -23.66 12.73 15.44
CA LYS A 353 -23.28 13.95 16.16
C LYS A 353 -22.40 14.78 15.22
N GLY A 354 -22.75 16.06 15.12
CA GLY A 354 -22.32 16.93 14.03
C GLY A 354 -20.88 17.42 14.07
N ASP A 355 -20.47 17.98 12.93
CA ASP A 355 -19.82 19.28 12.90
C ASP A 355 -20.12 19.99 11.55
N LEU A 356 -20.23 21.31 11.61
CA LEU A 356 -20.70 22.20 10.55
C LEU A 356 -19.58 22.63 9.59
N ASP A 357 -20.01 23.00 8.38
CA ASP A 357 -19.34 23.89 7.41
C ASP A 357 -18.25 23.34 6.47
N GLN A 358 -18.70 22.84 5.31
CA GLN A 358 -18.01 22.96 4.02
C GLN A 358 -19.01 22.67 2.87
N PRO A 359 -18.96 23.42 1.74
CA PRO A 359 -19.88 23.19 0.63
C PRO A 359 -19.61 21.82 0.00
N LYS A 360 -20.55 20.89 0.20
CA LYS A 360 -20.54 19.55 -0.39
C LYS A 360 -20.54 19.69 -1.93
N LYS A 361 -19.40 19.38 -2.56
CA LYS A 361 -19.35 19.09 -4.01
C LYS A 361 -20.39 18.00 -4.33
N PRO A 362 -21.13 18.09 -5.45
CA PRO A 362 -22.16 17.12 -5.78
C PRO A 362 -21.55 15.72 -5.91
N LYS A 363 -22.10 14.78 -5.13
CA LYS A 363 -21.80 13.33 -5.17
C LYS A 363 -22.17 12.79 -6.55
N ALA A 364 -21.17 12.49 -7.39
CA ALA A 364 -21.36 11.55 -8.49
C ALA A 364 -21.32 10.13 -7.91
N PRO A 365 -22.29 9.24 -8.23
CA PRO A 365 -22.03 7.82 -8.18
C PRO A 365 -21.20 7.50 -9.43
N ASP A 366 -19.89 7.75 -9.39
CA ASP A 366 -19.02 7.40 -10.52
C ASP A 366 -18.91 5.88 -10.59
N ASN A 367 -19.84 5.27 -11.33
CA ASN A 367 -19.75 3.90 -11.77
C ASN A 367 -18.44 3.76 -12.57
N PRO A 368 -17.43 3.02 -12.08
CA PRO A 368 -16.12 2.92 -12.73
C PRO A 368 -16.20 2.35 -14.15
N PHE A 369 -17.22 1.53 -14.42
CA PHE A 369 -17.46 0.87 -15.70
C PHE A 369 -18.36 1.70 -16.63
N HIS A 370 -18.86 2.85 -16.20
CA HIS A 370 -19.73 3.68 -17.03
C HIS A 370 -18.98 4.15 -18.28
N GLY A 371 -19.51 3.81 -19.45
CA GLY A 371 -18.90 4.22 -20.72
C GLY A 371 -17.76 3.34 -21.22
N ILE A 372 -17.44 2.24 -20.54
CA ILE A 372 -16.37 1.32 -20.98
C ILE A 372 -16.73 0.61 -22.29
N VAL A 373 -18.02 0.35 -22.53
CA VAL A 373 -18.58 -0.13 -23.80
C VAL A 373 -19.53 0.90 -24.39
N SER A 374 -20.45 1.47 -23.60
CA SER A 374 -21.58 2.28 -24.08
C SER A 374 -21.18 3.52 -24.88
N LYS A 375 -19.97 4.08 -24.67
CA LYS A 375 -19.43 5.18 -25.49
C LYS A 375 -19.30 4.83 -26.98
N CYS A 376 -19.24 3.56 -27.37
CA CYS A 376 -19.18 3.21 -28.80
C CYS A 376 -20.47 3.53 -29.58
N PHE A 377 -21.60 3.73 -28.89
CA PHE A 377 -22.87 4.05 -29.52
C PHE A 377 -23.00 5.53 -29.88
N GLU A 378 -22.24 6.43 -29.24
CA GLU A 378 -22.37 7.88 -29.41
C GLU A 378 -22.29 8.36 -30.88
N PRO A 379 -21.33 7.88 -31.70
CA PRO A 379 -21.24 8.30 -33.11
C PRO A 379 -22.45 7.91 -33.96
N HIS A 380 -23.31 7.02 -33.47
CA HIS A 380 -24.49 6.53 -34.17
C HIS A 380 -25.80 7.09 -33.59
N LEU A 381 -25.72 7.96 -32.58
CA LEU A 381 -26.90 8.59 -31.98
C LEU A 381 -27.61 9.57 -32.92
N TYR A 382 -27.01 9.94 -34.07
CA TYR A 382 -27.72 10.71 -35.12
C TYR A 382 -29.00 10.01 -35.58
N VAL A 383 -29.05 8.67 -35.58
CA VAL A 383 -30.27 7.90 -35.92
C VAL A 383 -31.41 8.21 -34.97
N TYR A 384 -31.11 8.36 -33.67
CA TYR A 384 -32.10 8.77 -32.67
C TYR A 384 -32.58 10.21 -32.92
N ILE A 385 -31.65 11.12 -33.23
CA ILE A 385 -31.91 12.54 -33.50
C ILE A 385 -32.80 12.71 -34.75
N GLU A 386 -32.50 12.01 -35.85
CA GLU A 386 -33.33 12.00 -37.07
C GLU A 386 -34.75 11.48 -36.80
N SER A 387 -34.88 10.48 -35.92
CA SER A 387 -36.19 9.99 -35.52
C SER A 387 -36.97 11.00 -34.69
N GLN A 388 -36.31 11.72 -33.78
CA GLN A 388 -36.96 12.80 -33.03
C GLN A 388 -37.39 13.93 -33.97
N ASP A 389 -36.57 14.28 -34.97
CA ASP A 389 -36.93 15.27 -36.00
C ASP A 389 -38.23 14.85 -36.71
N LYS A 390 -38.27 13.62 -37.23
CA LYS A 390 -39.46 13.10 -37.93
C LYS A 390 -40.71 13.09 -37.03
N ASN A 391 -40.60 12.59 -35.79
CA ASN A 391 -41.73 12.53 -34.86
C ASN A 391 -42.26 13.93 -34.49
N LEU A 392 -41.37 14.91 -34.32
CA LEU A 392 -41.78 16.29 -34.06
C LEU A 392 -42.44 16.93 -35.27
N GLY A 393 -41.97 16.64 -36.49
CA GLY A 393 -42.65 17.04 -37.72
C GLY A 393 -44.09 16.53 -37.78
N GLU A 394 -44.28 15.23 -37.56
CA GLU A 394 -45.60 14.60 -37.51
C GLU A 394 -46.49 15.19 -36.39
N LEU A 395 -45.89 15.50 -35.23
CA LEU A 395 -46.60 16.12 -34.11
C LEU A 395 -47.09 17.54 -34.45
N ILE A 396 -46.26 18.37 -35.08
CA ILE A 396 -46.64 19.72 -35.51
C ILE A 396 -47.73 19.66 -36.58
N ASP A 397 -47.59 18.80 -37.58
CA ASP A 397 -48.60 18.66 -38.63
C ASP A 397 -49.94 18.15 -38.08
N ARG A 398 -49.90 17.27 -37.07
CA ARG A 398 -51.09 16.86 -36.31
C ARG A 398 -51.72 18.04 -35.56
N PHE A 399 -50.93 18.87 -34.87
CA PHE A 399 -51.45 20.06 -34.21
C PHE A 399 -52.12 21.03 -35.20
N VAL A 400 -51.57 21.19 -36.41
CA VAL A 400 -52.19 22.01 -37.46
C VAL A 400 -53.52 21.43 -37.90
N ALA A 401 -53.60 20.11 -38.08
CA ALA A 401 -54.83 19.42 -38.47
C ALA A 401 -55.90 19.50 -37.38
N ASP A 402 -55.52 19.25 -36.12
CA ASP A 402 -56.42 19.30 -34.96
C ASP A 402 -56.97 20.72 -34.75
N PHE A 403 -56.12 21.75 -34.93
CA PHE A 403 -56.54 23.15 -34.86
C PHE A 403 -57.55 23.51 -35.95
N LYS A 404 -57.35 23.04 -37.19
CA LYS A 404 -58.31 23.25 -38.29
C LYS A 404 -59.63 22.52 -38.08
N ALA A 405 -59.61 21.35 -37.45
CA ALA A 405 -60.80 20.53 -37.24
C ALA A 405 -61.64 21.00 -36.04
N GLN A 406 -61.00 21.40 -34.94
CA GLN A 406 -61.69 21.81 -33.71
C GLN A 406 -62.10 23.29 -33.73
N GLY A 407 -61.46 24.11 -34.58
CA GLY A 407 -61.69 25.55 -34.65
C GLY A 407 -61.11 26.29 -33.44
N PRO A 408 -61.29 27.63 -33.37
CA PRO A 408 -60.86 28.42 -32.22
C PRO A 408 -61.52 27.89 -30.93
N PRO A 409 -60.83 27.96 -29.76
CA PRO A 409 -61.43 27.58 -28.49
C PRO A 409 -62.76 28.31 -28.30
N LYS A 410 -63.85 27.56 -28.04
CA LYS A 410 -65.17 28.15 -27.80
C LYS A 410 -65.09 29.09 -26.60
N PRO A 411 -65.70 30.29 -26.65
CA PRO A 411 -65.72 31.25 -25.56
C PRO A 411 -66.68 30.79 -24.45
N ASN A 412 -66.33 29.71 -23.74
CA ASN A 412 -67.17 29.13 -22.69
C ASN A 412 -66.59 29.29 -21.28
N THR A 413 -65.63 30.20 -21.10
CA THR A 413 -65.12 30.56 -19.78
C THR A 413 -64.91 32.07 -19.74
N ASP A 414 -65.38 32.73 -18.68
CA ASP A 414 -65.17 34.16 -18.39
C ASP A 414 -63.67 34.53 -18.21
N GLU A 415 -62.77 33.56 -18.37
CA GLU A 415 -61.33 33.72 -18.44
C GLU A 415 -60.86 33.68 -19.91
N GLY A 416 -60.89 34.83 -20.58
CA GLY A 416 -60.20 34.97 -21.86
C GLY A 416 -58.68 34.84 -21.66
N GLY A 417 -58.04 33.84 -22.29
CA GLY A 417 -56.58 33.65 -22.22
C GLY A 417 -56.09 32.23 -21.91
N ALA A 418 -56.81 31.19 -22.31
CA ALA A 418 -56.37 29.81 -22.09
C ALA A 418 -55.22 29.44 -23.04
N VAL A 419 -54.15 28.86 -22.48
CA VAL A 419 -53.03 28.32 -23.26
C VAL A 419 -53.52 27.17 -24.13
N LEU A 420 -53.12 27.15 -25.40
CA LEU A 420 -53.48 26.07 -26.31
C LEU A 420 -52.92 24.73 -25.80
N PRO A 421 -53.75 23.66 -25.73
CA PRO A 421 -53.29 22.33 -25.31
C PRO A 421 -52.09 21.81 -26.12
N SER A 422 -51.98 22.21 -27.38
CA SER A 422 -50.86 21.85 -28.25
C SER A 422 -49.49 22.39 -27.78
N CYS A 423 -49.41 23.55 -27.12
CA CYS A 423 -48.12 24.02 -26.56
C CYS A 423 -47.74 23.17 -25.33
N ALA A 424 -48.71 22.78 -24.49
CA ALA A 424 -48.45 21.90 -23.34
C ALA A 424 -47.93 20.52 -23.81
N ASP A 425 -48.58 19.90 -24.80
CA ASP A 425 -48.17 18.61 -25.36
C ASP A 425 -46.76 18.68 -26.00
N LEU A 426 -46.44 19.78 -26.69
CA LEU A 426 -45.11 20.01 -27.27
C LEU A 426 -44.02 20.03 -26.18
N PHE A 427 -44.21 20.78 -25.09
CA PHE A 427 -43.22 20.86 -24.02
C PHE A 427 -43.11 19.57 -23.20
N VAL A 428 -44.21 18.82 -23.03
CA VAL A 428 -44.15 17.46 -22.46
C VAL A 428 -43.29 16.55 -23.33
N TYR A 429 -43.44 16.63 -24.65
CA TYR A 429 -42.63 15.87 -25.59
C TYR A 429 -41.15 16.27 -25.54
N TYR A 430 -40.83 17.57 -25.50
CA TYR A 430 -39.46 18.07 -25.35
C TYR A 430 -38.81 17.58 -24.05
N LYS A 431 -39.54 17.65 -22.93
CA LYS A 431 -39.09 17.12 -21.65
C LYS A 431 -38.77 15.62 -21.75
N LYS A 432 -39.64 14.84 -22.41
CA LYS A 432 -39.43 13.40 -22.61
C LYS A 432 -38.18 13.12 -23.44
N CYS A 433 -37.98 13.84 -24.54
CA CYS A 433 -36.79 13.69 -25.40
C CYS A 433 -35.51 14.09 -24.67
N MET A 434 -35.53 15.18 -23.92
CA MET A 434 -34.38 15.63 -23.13
C MET A 434 -33.98 14.60 -22.07
N VAL A 435 -34.95 14.10 -21.29
CA VAL A 435 -34.67 13.07 -20.27
C VAL A 435 -34.09 11.82 -20.91
N GLN A 436 -34.69 11.34 -22.00
CA GLN A 436 -34.20 10.17 -22.72
C GLN A 436 -32.80 10.40 -23.29
N CYS A 437 -32.56 11.52 -23.97
CA CYS A 437 -31.25 11.83 -24.55
C CYS A 437 -30.17 11.93 -23.47
N SER A 438 -30.48 12.51 -22.30
CA SER A 438 -29.53 12.62 -21.18
C SER A 438 -29.10 11.28 -20.59
N GLN A 439 -29.90 10.23 -20.77
CA GLN A 439 -29.54 8.87 -20.39
C GLN A 439 -28.68 8.18 -21.46
N LEU A 440 -28.68 8.68 -22.70
CA LEU A 440 -27.93 8.12 -23.82
C LEU A 440 -26.56 8.79 -24.00
N SER A 441 -26.50 10.12 -23.85
CA SER A 441 -25.27 10.90 -23.93
C SER A 441 -25.48 12.30 -23.34
N THR A 442 -24.41 12.89 -22.80
CA THR A 442 -24.31 14.30 -22.39
C THR A 442 -23.49 15.15 -23.37
N GLY A 443 -23.07 14.56 -24.49
CA GLY A 443 -22.20 15.15 -25.51
C GLY A 443 -22.92 15.80 -26.68
N GLU A 444 -22.35 15.70 -27.88
CA GLU A 444 -22.85 16.31 -29.13
C GLU A 444 -24.33 16.00 -29.47
N PRO A 445 -24.87 14.78 -29.23
CA PRO A 445 -26.29 14.49 -29.50
C PRO A 445 -27.26 15.37 -28.71
N MET A 446 -26.88 15.80 -27.49
CA MET A 446 -27.69 16.72 -26.68
C MET A 446 -27.78 18.12 -27.32
N ILE A 447 -26.68 18.56 -27.95
CA ILE A 447 -26.65 19.83 -28.69
C ILE A 447 -27.52 19.71 -29.94
N ALA A 448 -27.38 18.62 -30.70
CA ALA A 448 -28.19 18.38 -31.89
C ALA A 448 -29.70 18.34 -31.56
N LEU A 449 -30.08 17.75 -30.42
CA LEU A 449 -31.46 17.76 -29.94
C LEU A 449 -31.97 19.18 -29.65
N THR A 450 -31.11 20.06 -29.11
CA THR A 450 -31.46 21.46 -28.84
C THR A 450 -31.73 22.22 -30.16
N THR A 451 -30.95 21.96 -31.21
CA THR A 451 -31.20 22.54 -32.55
C THR A 451 -32.53 22.08 -33.13
N ILE A 452 -32.93 20.82 -32.90
CA ILE A 452 -34.26 20.32 -33.29
C ILE A 452 -35.37 21.05 -32.52
N PHE A 453 -35.22 21.23 -31.20
CA PHE A 453 -36.21 21.97 -30.42
C PHE A 453 -36.39 23.41 -30.92
N GLN A 454 -35.30 24.09 -31.26
CA GLN A 454 -35.35 25.43 -31.87
C GLN A 454 -36.10 25.43 -33.21
N LYS A 455 -35.79 24.46 -34.09
CA LYS A 455 -36.47 24.31 -35.39
C LYS A 455 -37.98 24.16 -35.20
N TYR A 456 -38.42 23.29 -34.29
CA TYR A 456 -39.85 23.02 -34.09
C TYR A 456 -40.58 24.06 -33.25
N LEU A 457 -39.90 24.82 -32.38
CA LEU A 457 -40.48 26.01 -31.77
C LEU A 457 -40.77 27.09 -32.82
N ARG A 458 -39.85 27.26 -33.78
CA ARG A 458 -40.05 28.19 -34.91
C ARG A 458 -41.19 27.74 -35.83
N GLU A 459 -41.25 26.46 -36.16
CA GLU A 459 -42.36 25.88 -36.93
C GLU A 459 -43.70 26.01 -36.20
N TYR A 460 -43.74 25.78 -34.88
CA TYR A 460 -44.94 25.98 -34.07
C TYR A 460 -45.38 27.45 -34.07
N ALA A 461 -44.44 28.37 -33.84
CA ALA A 461 -44.72 29.81 -33.87
C ALA A 461 -45.20 30.29 -35.25
N TRP A 462 -44.67 29.73 -36.33
CA TRP A 462 -45.06 30.10 -37.69
C TRP A 462 -46.38 29.46 -38.13
N LYS A 463 -46.54 28.12 -38.00
CA LYS A 463 -47.71 27.38 -38.49
C LYS A 463 -48.94 27.51 -37.60
N ILE A 464 -48.77 27.54 -36.27
CA ILE A 464 -49.89 27.55 -35.32
C ILE A 464 -50.18 28.96 -34.84
N LEU A 465 -49.20 29.66 -34.25
CA LEU A 465 -49.45 30.98 -33.65
C LEU A 465 -49.66 32.05 -34.73
N SER A 466 -48.71 32.23 -35.63
CA SER A 466 -48.76 33.28 -36.66
C SER A 466 -49.69 32.93 -37.82
N GLY A 467 -49.72 31.65 -38.21
CA GLY A 467 -50.52 31.15 -39.33
C GLY A 467 -52.04 31.27 -39.13
N ASN A 468 -52.50 31.33 -37.88
CA ASN A 468 -53.91 31.44 -37.51
C ASN A 468 -54.29 32.83 -36.96
N LEU A 469 -53.40 33.83 -37.01
CA LEU A 469 -53.78 35.20 -36.71
C LEU A 469 -54.81 35.72 -37.74
N PRO A 470 -55.87 36.43 -37.31
CA PRO A 470 -56.85 37.01 -38.21
C PRO A 470 -56.18 37.94 -39.24
N LYS A 471 -56.39 37.71 -40.54
CA LYS A 471 -55.80 38.57 -41.59
C LYS A 471 -56.71 39.77 -41.83
N THR A 472 -56.19 41.00 -41.71
CA THR A 472 -56.98 42.21 -42.00
C THR A 472 -57.31 42.25 -43.49
N THR A 473 -58.60 42.37 -43.80
CA THR A 473 -59.11 42.48 -45.17
C THR A 473 -58.79 43.86 -45.71
N THR A 474 -57.58 44.09 -46.24
CA THR A 474 -57.32 45.08 -47.31
C THR A 474 -55.90 45.12 -47.88
N SER A 475 -54.92 44.39 -47.36
CA SER A 475 -53.64 44.29 -48.09
C SER A 475 -52.91 42.99 -47.78
N SER A 476 -52.31 42.40 -48.80
CA SER A 476 -51.52 41.17 -48.78
C SER A 476 -50.18 41.29 -48.03
N GLY A 477 -50.11 42.11 -46.97
CA GLY A 477 -48.99 42.23 -46.06
C GLY A 477 -49.44 41.80 -44.66
N GLY A 478 -48.67 40.93 -44.01
CA GLY A 478 -49.03 40.41 -42.69
C GLY A 478 -49.26 41.51 -41.64
N LEU A 479 -49.98 41.15 -40.56
CA LEU A 479 -50.10 41.99 -39.36
C LEU A 479 -48.69 42.26 -38.81
N THR A 480 -48.22 43.49 -38.93
CA THR A 480 -47.00 43.94 -38.23
C THR A 480 -47.40 44.56 -36.89
N ILE A 481 -46.62 44.32 -35.84
CA ILE A 481 -46.81 44.94 -34.51
C ILE A 481 -46.89 46.48 -34.61
N SER A 482 -46.21 47.08 -35.61
CA SER A 482 -46.29 48.51 -35.90
C SER A 482 -47.66 49.01 -36.37
N SER A 483 -48.51 48.16 -36.96
CA SER A 483 -49.86 48.53 -37.40
C SER A 483 -50.89 48.47 -36.28
N LEU A 484 -50.66 47.68 -35.23
CA LEU A 484 -51.49 47.63 -34.01
C LEU A 484 -51.14 48.75 -33.02
N LEU A 485 -49.88 49.20 -32.98
CA LEU A 485 -49.40 50.23 -32.06
C LEU A 485 -49.44 51.67 -32.62
N LYS A 486 -49.69 51.85 -33.92
CA LYS A 486 -49.90 53.19 -34.49
C LYS A 486 -51.34 53.64 -34.26
N GLU A 487 -51.59 54.23 -33.10
CA GLU A 487 -52.70 55.16 -32.92
C GLU A 487 -52.44 56.38 -33.82
N LYS A 488 -52.85 56.28 -35.08
CA LYS A 488 -52.99 57.45 -35.94
C LYS A 488 -54.47 57.73 -36.05
N GLU A 489 -54.90 58.79 -35.37
CA GLU A 489 -56.25 59.36 -35.43
C GLU A 489 -56.74 59.37 -36.88
N GLY A 490 -57.71 58.50 -37.20
CA GLY A 490 -58.40 58.50 -38.49
C GLY A 490 -58.33 57.22 -39.34
N SER A 491 -57.66 56.15 -38.93
CA SER A 491 -57.80 54.84 -39.61
C SER A 491 -58.86 53.98 -38.91
N GLU A 492 -59.78 53.39 -39.68
CA GLU A 492 -60.79 52.45 -39.17
C GLU A 492 -60.12 51.39 -38.29
N VAL A 493 -60.46 51.39 -37.00
CA VAL A 493 -60.03 50.34 -36.06
C VAL A 493 -60.53 49.02 -36.65
N ALA A 494 -59.62 48.09 -36.93
CA ALA A 494 -59.98 46.77 -37.42
C ALA A 494 -61.01 46.16 -36.46
N LYS A 495 -62.26 46.05 -36.90
CA LYS A 495 -63.36 45.48 -36.12
C LYS A 495 -63.19 43.95 -36.13
N PHE A 496 -62.38 43.45 -35.21
CA PHE A 496 -62.29 42.02 -34.94
C PHE A 496 -63.60 41.54 -34.30
N THR A 497 -64.07 40.37 -34.72
CA THR A 497 -65.19 39.67 -34.08
C THR A 497 -64.80 39.19 -32.68
N LEU A 498 -65.79 38.92 -31.82
CA LEU A 498 -65.55 38.39 -30.47
C LEU A 498 -64.73 37.08 -30.51
N GLU A 499 -64.95 36.24 -31.52
CA GLU A 499 -64.23 34.98 -31.75
C GLU A 499 -62.76 35.23 -32.16
N GLU A 500 -62.50 36.23 -33.01
CA GLU A 500 -61.14 36.63 -33.40
C GLU A 500 -60.36 37.24 -32.24
N LEU A 501 -61.02 38.05 -31.39
CA LEU A 501 -60.40 38.58 -30.17
C LEU A 501 -60.05 37.48 -29.18
N CYS A 502 -60.94 36.50 -28.97
CA CYS A 502 -60.66 35.34 -28.12
C CYS A 502 -59.47 34.52 -28.64
N LEU A 503 -59.41 34.31 -29.96
CA LEU A 503 -58.29 33.62 -30.62
C LEU A 503 -56.96 34.36 -30.44
N ILE A 504 -56.95 35.68 -30.63
CA ILE A 504 -55.75 36.52 -30.42
C ILE A 504 -55.28 36.42 -28.96
N CYS A 505 -56.19 36.51 -27.99
CA CYS A 505 -55.84 36.37 -26.57
C CYS A 505 -55.24 35.00 -26.26
N ASN A 506 -55.83 33.90 -26.76
CA ASN A 506 -55.31 32.55 -26.55
C ASN A 506 -53.93 32.37 -27.20
N ILE A 507 -53.69 32.94 -28.39
CA ILE A 507 -52.38 32.93 -29.06
C ILE A 507 -51.34 33.70 -28.24
N LEU A 508 -51.68 34.88 -27.72
CA LEU A 508 -50.76 35.69 -26.90
C LEU A 508 -50.44 35.00 -25.57
N SER A 509 -51.43 34.47 -24.86
CA SER A 509 -51.23 33.69 -23.64
C SER A 509 -50.38 32.44 -23.91
N THR A 510 -50.58 31.79 -25.05
CA THR A 510 -49.74 30.66 -25.48
C THR A 510 -48.32 31.10 -25.79
N ALA A 511 -48.11 32.22 -26.46
CA ALA A 511 -46.78 32.75 -26.78
C ALA A 511 -46.00 33.11 -25.51
N GLU A 512 -46.65 33.76 -24.54
CA GLU A 512 -46.07 34.06 -23.22
C GLU A 512 -45.71 32.78 -22.46
N TYR A 513 -46.60 31.79 -22.44
CA TYR A 513 -46.34 30.48 -21.85
C TYR A 513 -45.16 29.77 -22.53
N CYS A 514 -45.11 29.73 -23.86
CA CYS A 514 -44.04 29.07 -24.58
C CYS A 514 -42.69 29.82 -24.35
N LEU A 515 -42.66 31.16 -24.20
CA LEU A 515 -41.45 31.91 -23.82
C LEU A 515 -40.95 31.52 -22.43
N ALA A 516 -41.81 31.58 -21.41
CA ALA A 516 -41.44 31.24 -20.03
C ALA A 516 -40.96 29.79 -19.90
N THR A 517 -41.62 28.86 -20.60
CA THR A 517 -41.28 27.43 -20.56
C THR A 517 -39.99 27.14 -21.34
N THR A 518 -39.70 27.87 -22.42
CA THR A 518 -38.45 27.74 -23.17
C THR A 518 -37.23 28.16 -22.35
N GLN A 519 -37.33 29.23 -21.56
CA GLN A 519 -36.26 29.67 -20.65
C GLN A 519 -35.95 28.59 -19.60
N GLN A 520 -36.97 27.99 -19.00
CA GLN A 520 -36.80 26.88 -18.04
C GLN A 520 -36.18 25.63 -18.70
N LEU A 521 -36.54 25.36 -19.96
CA LEU A 521 -35.98 24.24 -20.72
C LEU A 521 -34.51 24.49 -21.06
N GLU A 522 -34.13 25.72 -21.42
CA GLU A 522 -32.75 26.09 -21.69
C GLU A 522 -31.85 25.88 -20.47
N GLU A 523 -32.28 26.34 -19.29
CA GLU A 523 -31.53 26.14 -18.04
C GLU A 523 -31.29 24.65 -17.76
N LYS A 524 -32.34 23.83 -17.91
CA LYS A 524 -32.23 22.37 -17.73
C LYS A 524 -31.34 21.70 -18.77
N LEU A 525 -31.35 22.17 -20.02
CA LEU A 525 -30.45 21.66 -21.06
C LEU A 525 -29.00 22.01 -20.74
N LYS A 526 -28.73 23.24 -20.29
CA LYS A 526 -27.38 23.67 -19.87
C LYS A 526 -26.84 22.82 -18.73
N GLU A 527 -27.68 22.48 -17.74
CA GLU A 527 -27.28 21.60 -16.63
C GLU A 527 -26.89 20.18 -17.10
N LYS A 528 -27.45 19.71 -18.21
CA LYS A 528 -27.29 18.34 -18.72
C LYS A 528 -26.20 18.16 -19.77
N VAL A 529 -25.77 19.23 -20.43
CA VAL A 529 -24.66 19.20 -21.39
C VAL A 529 -23.32 19.19 -20.66
N ASP A 530 -22.37 18.38 -21.13
CA ASP A 530 -21.02 18.33 -20.57
C ASP A 530 -20.37 19.73 -20.49
N ARG A 531 -19.74 20.03 -19.35
CA ARG A 531 -19.13 21.34 -19.05
C ARG A 531 -18.12 21.81 -20.11
N HIS A 532 -17.46 20.88 -20.79
CA HIS A 532 -16.48 21.20 -21.85
C HIS A 532 -17.16 21.70 -23.14
N LEU A 533 -18.38 21.25 -23.42
CA LEU A 533 -19.16 21.65 -24.60
C LEU A 533 -20.01 22.90 -24.35
N GLN A 534 -20.27 23.25 -23.08
CA GLN A 534 -20.97 24.48 -22.70
C GLN A 534 -20.25 25.75 -23.21
N GLN A 535 -18.91 25.75 -23.30
CA GLN A 535 -18.13 26.88 -23.82
C GLN A 535 -18.27 27.07 -25.33
N TYR A 536 -18.39 25.99 -26.10
CA TYR A 536 -18.58 26.06 -27.56
C TYR A 536 -19.98 26.52 -27.95
N SER A 537 -21.00 26.15 -27.17
CA SER A 537 -22.37 26.65 -27.32
C SER A 537 -22.46 28.17 -27.11
N ALA A 538 -21.69 28.73 -26.17
CA ALA A 538 -21.68 30.16 -25.88
C ALA A 538 -20.90 31.02 -26.91
N ALA A 539 -19.92 30.44 -27.61
CA ALA A 539 -19.10 31.17 -28.59
C ALA A 539 -19.78 31.31 -29.97
N GLY A 540 -20.76 30.45 -30.29
CA GLY A 540 -21.48 30.48 -31.58
C GLY A 540 -22.68 31.43 -31.62
N SER A 541 -23.14 31.96 -30.49
CA SER A 541 -24.33 32.80 -30.34
C SER A 541 -23.97 34.25 -30.02
N GLY A 542 -23.21 34.89 -30.92
CA GLY A 542 -22.95 36.34 -30.94
C GLY A 542 -24.17 37.21 -31.29
N SER A 543 -25.39 36.70 -31.13
CA SER A 543 -26.64 37.43 -31.28
C SER A 543 -27.68 36.68 -30.44
N GLY A 544 -28.32 37.37 -29.50
CA GLY A 544 -29.24 36.83 -28.49
C GLY A 544 -30.40 36.01 -29.07
N CYS A 545 -30.12 34.77 -29.43
CA CYS A 545 -31.08 33.74 -29.80
C CYS A 545 -30.64 32.46 -29.06
N CYS A 546 -30.62 32.55 -27.74
CA CYS A 546 -30.62 31.37 -26.88
C CYS A 546 -32.06 30.86 -26.86
N LEU A 547 -32.31 29.84 -27.69
CA LEU A 547 -33.59 29.14 -27.88
C LEU A 547 -34.78 29.97 -28.40
#